data_AF-A0A2K9PW08-F1
#
_entry.id   AF-A0A2K9PW08-F1
#
_cell.length_a   1.000
_cell.length_b   1.000
_cell.length_c   1.000
_cell.angle_alpha   90.00
_cell.angle_beta   90.00
_cell.angle_gamma   90.00
#
_symmetry.space_group_name_H-M   'P 1'
#
loop_
_entity.id
_entity.type
_entity.pdbx_description
1 polymer ?
#
loop_
_entity_poly.entity_id
_entity_poly.type
_entity_poly.pdbx_seq_one_letter_code
_entity_poly.pdbx_strand_id
1 'polypeptide(L)'
;MIKKNIEQEIITILKESQDIPEENKTELIKKVLDVCNQYVEPVSQVLWVPINTIMPNTYNPNKIAMPEKRLLLRSMLDHGITLPLIVSVKEQQHYMLIDGYHRWSLIKKSKVLQRRLNHKVPVVILDLPKTEQIVASIRHNRARGKHQIAEISEVVKTLSANGWSSKKIMEALGMDADEVLRLKQFKGLGELFKDNDYSQSWH
;
A
#
# COMPACT_ATOMS: atom_id res chain seq x y z
N MET A 1 -43.31 11.47 -12.19
CA MET A 1 -43.11 12.08 -10.85
C MET A 1 -42.49 11.12 -9.81
N ILE A 2 -41.75 10.07 -10.22
CA ILE A 2 -41.29 8.97 -9.34
C ILE A 2 -39.87 9.16 -8.78
N LYS A 3 -39.06 10.06 -9.36
CA LYS A 3 -37.63 10.21 -9.01
C LYS A 3 -37.35 10.85 -7.64
N LYS A 4 -38.29 11.55 -7.03
CA LYS A 4 -38.03 12.31 -5.79
C LYS A 4 -38.03 11.46 -4.50
N ASN A 5 -38.38 10.17 -4.56
CA ASN A 5 -38.48 9.34 -3.35
C ASN A 5 -37.44 8.22 -3.21
N ILE A 6 -36.85 7.73 -4.32
CA ILE A 6 -35.93 6.58 -4.30
C ILE A 6 -34.65 6.88 -3.51
N GLU A 7 -34.05 8.06 -3.71
CA GLU A 7 -32.84 8.47 -2.98
C GLU A 7 -33.09 8.49 -1.47
N GLN A 8 -34.20 9.09 -1.06
CA GLN A 8 -34.56 9.26 0.35
C GLN A 8 -34.91 7.91 1.00
N GLU A 9 -35.60 7.03 0.28
CA GLU A 9 -35.91 5.66 0.72
C GLU A 9 -34.63 4.85 0.92
N ILE A 10 -33.69 4.86 -0.05
CA ILE A 10 -32.40 4.17 0.07
C ILE A 10 -31.60 4.70 1.27
N ILE A 11 -31.51 6.03 1.43
CA ILE A 11 -30.80 6.63 2.57
C ILE A 11 -31.43 6.21 3.90
N THR A 12 -32.76 6.13 3.95
CA THR A 12 -33.50 5.74 5.16
C THR A 12 -33.21 4.28 5.52
N ILE A 13 -33.33 3.37 4.54
CA ILE A 13 -33.02 1.94 4.72
C ILE A 13 -31.58 1.74 5.20
N LEU A 14 -30.61 2.45 4.60
CA LEU A 14 -29.20 2.35 4.99
C LEU A 14 -28.93 2.88 6.40
N LYS A 15 -29.64 3.91 6.86
CA LYS A 15 -29.53 4.44 8.22
C LYS A 15 -30.15 3.50 9.25
N GLU A 16 -31.26 2.86 8.91
CA GLU A 16 -31.96 1.91 9.79
C GLU A 16 -31.22 0.59 9.94
N SER A 17 -30.48 0.18 8.91
CA SER A 17 -29.70 -1.08 8.85
C SER A 17 -28.41 -1.06 9.70
N GLN A 18 -28.44 -0.49 10.91
CA GLN A 18 -27.29 -0.29 11.83
C GLN A 18 -26.11 -1.26 11.64
N ASP A 19 -24.88 -0.71 11.63
CA ASP A 19 -23.59 -1.42 11.56
C ASP A 19 -23.52 -2.58 10.54
N ILE A 20 -23.56 -2.23 9.25
CA ILE A 20 -23.28 -3.16 8.16
C ILE A 20 -21.83 -3.68 8.26
N PRO A 21 -21.59 -5.00 8.31
CA PRO A 21 -20.23 -5.57 8.31
C PRO A 21 -19.39 -5.14 7.10
N GLU A 22 -18.06 -5.14 7.22
CA GLU A 22 -17.13 -4.71 6.14
C GLU A 22 -17.32 -5.53 4.84
N GLU A 23 -17.60 -6.83 4.96
CA GLU A 23 -17.86 -7.72 3.82
C GLU A 23 -19.14 -7.34 3.08
N ASN A 24 -20.24 -7.14 3.81
CA ASN A 24 -21.52 -6.69 3.28
C ASN A 24 -21.44 -5.29 2.65
N LYS A 25 -20.61 -4.38 3.21
CA LYS A 25 -20.35 -3.06 2.60
C LYS A 25 -19.69 -3.20 1.24
N THR A 26 -18.71 -4.10 1.12
CA THR A 26 -17.99 -4.34 -0.14
C THR A 26 -18.93 -4.92 -1.19
N GLU A 27 -19.74 -5.90 -0.81
CA GLU A 27 -20.73 -6.50 -1.72
C GLU A 27 -21.78 -5.48 -2.17
N LEU A 28 -22.27 -4.64 -1.25
CA LEU A 28 -23.21 -3.58 -1.57
C LEU A 28 -22.61 -2.57 -2.56
N ILE A 29 -21.37 -2.13 -2.33
CA ILE A 29 -20.67 -1.21 -3.26
C ILE A 29 -20.57 -1.84 -4.65
N LYS A 30 -20.17 -3.11 -4.75
CA LYS A 30 -20.11 -3.82 -6.05
C LYS A 30 -21.45 -3.82 -6.77
N LYS A 31 -22.54 -4.15 -6.06
CA LYS A 31 -23.90 -4.15 -6.63
C LYS A 31 -24.32 -2.76 -7.09
N VAL A 32 -24.02 -1.72 -6.31
CA VAL A 32 -24.31 -0.33 -6.71
C VAL A 32 -23.52 0.07 -7.95
N LEU A 33 -22.22 -0.28 -8.02
CA LEU A 33 -21.39 -0.02 -9.19
C LEU A 33 -21.95 -0.70 -10.45
N ASP A 34 -22.36 -1.96 -10.33
CA ASP A 34 -22.97 -2.73 -11.42
C ASP A 34 -24.27 -2.08 -11.92
N VAL A 35 -25.19 -1.74 -11.00
CA VAL A 35 -26.43 -1.02 -11.33
C VAL A 35 -26.17 0.34 -11.98
N CYS A 36 -25.11 1.03 -11.56
CA CYS A 36 -24.69 2.31 -12.13
C CYS A 36 -23.81 2.16 -13.39
N ASN A 37 -23.64 0.94 -13.91
CA ASN A 37 -22.83 0.62 -15.08
C ASN A 37 -21.40 1.21 -14.99
N GLN A 38 -20.81 1.13 -13.80
CA GLN A 38 -19.46 1.59 -13.48
C GLN A 38 -18.46 0.42 -13.50
N TYR A 39 -17.21 0.72 -13.84
CA TYR A 39 -16.14 -0.28 -13.79
C TYR A 39 -15.79 -0.67 -12.36
N VAL A 40 -15.59 -1.97 -12.16
CA VAL A 40 -15.17 -2.55 -10.89
C VAL A 40 -13.65 -2.68 -10.87
N GLU A 41 -13.01 -1.70 -10.27
CA GLU A 41 -11.57 -1.70 -9.99
C GLU A 41 -11.34 -1.67 -8.47
N PRO A 42 -10.13 -1.97 -7.96
CA PRO A 42 -9.84 -1.88 -6.54
C PRO A 42 -10.16 -0.49 -5.95
N VAL A 43 -9.90 0.58 -6.69
CA VAL A 43 -10.22 1.96 -6.29
C VAL A 43 -11.73 2.24 -6.23
N SER A 44 -12.56 1.48 -6.96
CA SER A 44 -14.02 1.64 -6.91
C SER A 44 -14.61 1.17 -5.58
N GLN A 45 -13.84 0.42 -4.77
CA GLN A 45 -14.28 -0.24 -3.54
C GLN A 45 -13.56 0.29 -2.29
N VAL A 46 -13.34 1.60 -2.22
CA VAL A 46 -12.66 2.23 -1.07
C VAL A 46 -13.49 2.06 0.20
N LEU A 47 -12.83 1.56 1.25
CA LEU A 47 -13.38 1.46 2.60
C LEU A 47 -12.65 2.40 3.55
N TRP A 48 -13.35 2.88 4.58
CA TRP A 48 -12.75 3.68 5.65
C TRP A 48 -12.61 2.84 6.92
N VAL A 49 -11.38 2.45 7.25
CA VAL A 49 -11.07 1.57 8.38
C VAL A 49 -10.31 2.33 9.48
N PRO A 50 -10.40 1.92 10.75
CA PRO A 50 -9.63 2.55 11.82
C PRO A 50 -8.12 2.47 11.55
N ILE A 51 -7.40 3.58 11.68
CA ILE A 51 -5.97 3.62 11.33
C ILE A 51 -5.10 2.63 12.15
N ASN A 52 -5.56 2.31 13.36
CA ASN A 52 -4.86 1.41 14.27
C ASN A 52 -4.99 -0.07 13.89
N THR A 53 -5.91 -0.44 12.99
CA THR A 53 -5.98 -1.80 12.46
C THR A 53 -4.94 -2.04 11.35
N ILE A 54 -4.24 -1.01 10.86
CA ILE A 54 -3.25 -1.14 9.80
C ILE A 54 -1.84 -1.32 10.38
N MET A 55 -1.19 -2.41 9.99
CA MET A 55 0.20 -2.72 10.31
C MET A 55 1.11 -2.49 9.09
N PRO A 56 2.20 -1.73 9.23
CA PRO A 56 3.17 -1.61 8.16
C PRO A 56 3.87 -2.97 7.93
N ASN A 57 4.19 -3.27 6.69
CA ASN A 57 5.05 -4.42 6.41
C ASN A 57 6.51 -4.17 6.87
N THR A 58 7.25 -5.24 7.10
CA THR A 58 8.64 -5.20 7.57
C THR A 58 9.67 -5.20 6.43
N TYR A 59 9.25 -5.50 5.20
CA TYR A 59 10.13 -5.67 4.04
C TYR A 59 10.27 -4.40 3.19
N ASN A 60 9.56 -3.31 3.49
CA ASN A 60 9.61 -2.04 2.74
C ASN A 60 10.14 -0.89 3.63
N PRO A 61 11.46 -0.69 3.72
CA PRO A 61 12.06 0.36 4.55
C PRO A 61 12.15 1.73 3.84
N ASN A 62 11.28 2.00 2.86
CA ASN A 62 11.31 3.24 2.08
C ASN A 62 11.50 4.48 2.95
N LYS A 63 12.59 5.21 2.71
CA LYS A 63 12.87 6.50 3.35
C LYS A 63 12.54 7.60 2.35
N ILE A 64 11.56 8.43 2.68
CA ILE A 64 11.37 9.73 2.02
C ILE A 64 12.16 10.80 2.79
N ALA A 65 12.81 11.69 2.04
CA ALA A 65 13.48 12.87 2.56
C ALA A 65 12.50 13.88 3.19
N MET A 66 13.01 14.71 4.11
CA MET A 66 12.16 15.55 4.96
C MET A 66 11.34 16.60 4.19
N PRO A 67 11.86 17.28 3.15
CA PRO A 67 11.08 18.23 2.36
C PRO A 67 9.83 17.62 1.71
N GLU A 68 9.97 16.44 1.09
CA GLU A 68 8.88 15.75 0.40
C GLU A 68 7.84 15.22 1.41
N LYS A 69 8.26 14.79 2.60
CA LYS A 69 7.34 14.47 3.72
C LYS A 69 6.51 15.68 4.11
N ARG A 70 7.10 16.87 4.18
CA ARG A 70 6.38 18.11 4.51
C ARG A 70 5.38 18.48 3.41
N LEU A 71 5.78 18.38 2.14
CA LEU A 71 4.88 18.62 1.00
C LEU A 71 3.71 17.63 0.99
N LEU A 72 3.96 16.35 1.24
CA LEU A 72 2.90 15.35 1.34
C LEU A 72 1.93 15.64 2.49
N LEU A 73 2.46 16.01 3.66
CA LEU A 73 1.61 16.41 4.79
C LEU A 73 0.76 17.65 4.45
N ARG A 74 1.37 18.67 3.84
CA ARG A 74 0.69 19.89 3.43
C ARG A 74 -0.41 19.59 2.42
N SER A 75 -0.12 18.79 1.39
CA SER A 75 -1.11 18.35 0.40
C SER A 75 -2.29 17.64 1.06
N MET A 76 -2.04 16.73 2.01
CA MET A 76 -3.14 16.07 2.73
C MET A 76 -3.95 17.04 3.59
N LEU A 77 -3.32 18.05 4.19
CA LEU A 77 -4.03 19.05 4.99
C LEU A 77 -4.90 19.95 4.10
N ASP A 78 -4.36 20.42 2.97
CA ASP A 78 -5.02 21.40 2.11
C ASP A 78 -6.07 20.75 1.18
N HIS A 79 -5.76 19.59 0.59
CA HIS A 79 -6.58 18.96 -0.46
C HIS A 79 -7.29 17.67 0.01
N GLY A 80 -7.06 17.23 1.25
CA GLY A 80 -7.59 15.98 1.76
C GLY A 80 -6.81 14.74 1.31
N ILE A 81 -7.36 13.55 1.60
CA ILE A 81 -6.74 12.28 1.22
C ILE A 81 -7.23 11.90 -0.18
N THR A 82 -6.40 12.14 -1.19
CA THR A 82 -6.75 11.91 -2.60
C THR A 82 -6.40 10.51 -3.09
N LEU A 83 -5.55 9.79 -2.35
CA LEU A 83 -5.10 8.44 -2.69
C LEU A 83 -5.27 7.50 -1.51
N PRO A 84 -6.01 6.39 -1.65
CA PRO A 84 -6.15 5.41 -0.58
C PRO A 84 -4.81 4.72 -0.27
N LEU A 85 -4.78 4.05 0.88
CA LEU A 85 -3.74 3.06 1.19
C LEU A 85 -4.10 1.74 0.51
N ILE A 86 -3.10 0.96 0.12
CA ILE A 86 -3.32 -0.39 -0.40
C ILE A 86 -2.99 -1.37 0.71
N VAL A 87 -3.92 -2.25 1.04
CA VAL A 87 -3.79 -3.21 2.14
C VAL A 87 -4.15 -4.62 1.70
N SER A 88 -3.68 -5.63 2.42
CA SER A 88 -4.09 -7.02 2.27
C SER A 88 -5.53 -7.25 2.74
N VAL A 89 -6.06 -8.45 2.56
CA VAL A 89 -7.18 -8.95 3.37
C VAL A 89 -6.83 -8.92 4.86
N LYS A 90 -7.85 -8.77 5.70
CA LYS A 90 -7.70 -8.64 7.15
C LYS A 90 -7.32 -10.00 7.76
N GLU A 91 -6.15 -10.10 8.38
CA GLU A 91 -5.70 -11.26 9.15
C GLU A 91 -5.65 -10.87 10.64
N GLN A 92 -6.23 -11.67 11.54
CA GLN A 92 -6.17 -11.44 13.00
C GLN A 92 -6.52 -10.00 13.42
N GLN A 93 -7.59 -9.43 12.85
CA GLN A 93 -8.05 -8.05 13.06
C GLN A 93 -7.18 -6.94 12.47
N HIS A 94 -6.11 -7.29 11.75
CA HIS A 94 -5.18 -6.34 11.17
C HIS A 94 -5.12 -6.42 9.65
N TYR A 95 -4.91 -5.26 9.05
CA TYR A 95 -4.59 -5.11 7.63
C TYR A 95 -3.08 -4.97 7.48
N MET A 96 -2.46 -5.75 6.60
CA MET A 96 -1.06 -5.53 6.24
C MET A 96 -0.98 -4.45 5.17
N LEU A 97 -0.20 -3.41 5.41
CA LEU A 97 0.02 -2.34 4.45
C LEU A 97 0.89 -2.84 3.29
N ILE A 98 0.38 -2.73 2.07
CA ILE A 98 1.10 -3.05 0.83
C ILE A 98 1.71 -1.77 0.25
N ASP A 99 0.93 -0.69 0.12
CA ASP A 99 1.41 0.61 -0.33
C ASP A 99 0.78 1.78 0.43
N GLY A 100 1.50 2.90 0.48
CA GLY A 100 1.07 4.14 1.12
C GLY A 100 1.70 4.38 2.49
N TYR A 101 2.84 3.76 2.79
CA TYR A 101 3.53 3.88 4.09
C TYR A 101 3.68 5.32 4.58
N HIS A 102 4.11 6.25 3.73
CA HIS A 102 4.30 7.63 4.14
C HIS A 102 2.99 8.36 4.44
N ARG A 103 1.91 8.07 3.70
CA ARG A 103 0.57 8.60 3.98
C ARG A 103 0.09 8.08 5.32
N TRP A 104 0.14 6.76 5.52
CA TRP A 104 -0.20 6.11 6.79
C TRP A 104 0.59 6.72 7.97
N SER A 105 1.91 6.82 7.85
CA SER A 105 2.79 7.32 8.92
C SER A 105 2.48 8.78 9.29
N LEU A 106 2.26 9.63 8.30
CA LEU A 106 1.92 11.04 8.51
C LEU A 106 0.53 11.20 9.13
N ILE A 107 -0.47 10.46 8.68
CA ILE A 107 -1.81 10.48 9.29
C ILE A 107 -1.72 9.98 10.74
N LYS A 108 -1.01 8.87 10.99
CA LYS A 108 -0.82 8.29 12.33
C LYS A 108 -0.10 9.24 13.30
N LYS A 109 0.74 10.14 12.82
CA LYS A 109 1.46 11.13 13.65
C LYS A 109 0.73 12.46 13.79
N SER A 110 -0.14 12.83 12.83
CA SER A 110 -0.82 14.12 12.82
C SER A 110 -2.14 14.07 13.59
N LYS A 111 -2.18 14.68 14.78
CA LYS A 111 -3.43 14.83 15.57
C LYS A 111 -4.52 15.61 14.82
N VAL A 112 -4.13 16.51 13.92
CA VAL A 112 -5.08 17.28 13.09
C VAL A 112 -5.75 16.35 12.09
N LEU A 113 -4.98 15.52 11.37
CA LEU A 113 -5.53 14.57 10.41
C LEU A 113 -6.35 13.48 11.12
N GLN A 114 -5.89 12.95 12.25
CA GLN A 114 -6.65 11.94 13.00
C GLN A 114 -8.03 12.45 13.43
N ARG A 115 -8.10 13.67 13.99
CA ARG A 115 -9.39 14.26 14.37
C ARG A 115 -10.29 14.50 13.16
N ARG A 116 -9.76 15.09 12.09
CA ARG A 116 -10.53 15.38 10.87
C ARG A 116 -11.07 14.12 10.20
N LEU A 117 -10.30 13.04 10.21
CA LEU A 117 -10.67 11.77 9.59
C LEU A 117 -11.36 10.79 10.56
N ASN A 118 -11.74 11.25 11.75
CA ASN A 118 -12.33 10.43 12.81
C ASN A 118 -11.55 9.12 13.07
N HIS A 119 -10.22 9.23 13.14
CA HIS A 119 -9.28 8.12 13.33
C HIS A 119 -9.38 6.99 12.29
N LYS A 120 -9.96 7.27 11.11
CA LYS A 120 -10.05 6.34 9.98
C LYS A 120 -9.16 6.78 8.82
N VAL A 121 -8.89 5.85 7.91
CA VAL A 121 -8.18 6.11 6.66
C VAL A 121 -8.84 5.34 5.51
N PRO A 122 -8.82 5.91 4.28
CA PRO A 122 -9.34 5.22 3.12
C PRO A 122 -8.36 4.14 2.67
N VAL A 123 -8.87 2.94 2.46
CA VAL A 123 -8.09 1.77 2.03
C VAL A 123 -8.75 1.11 0.83
N VAL A 124 -7.90 0.48 0.01
CA VAL A 124 -8.26 -0.47 -1.03
C VAL A 124 -7.67 -1.81 -0.63
N ILE A 125 -8.51 -2.85 -0.63
CA ILE A 125 -8.11 -4.20 -0.25
C ILE A 125 -7.69 -4.97 -1.50
N LEU A 126 -6.50 -5.57 -1.46
CA LEU A 126 -6.04 -6.53 -2.45
C LEU A 126 -6.02 -7.92 -1.83
N ASP A 127 -6.83 -8.81 -2.40
CA ASP A 127 -6.81 -10.23 -2.07
C ASP A 127 -5.75 -10.93 -2.90
N LEU A 128 -4.53 -10.93 -2.36
CA LEU A 128 -3.34 -11.48 -3.00
C LEU A 128 -2.62 -12.42 -2.02
N PRO A 129 -2.02 -13.52 -2.49
CA PRO A 129 -1.09 -14.32 -1.70
C PRO A 129 0.06 -13.46 -1.16
N LYS A 130 0.66 -13.85 -0.02
CA LYS A 130 1.71 -13.06 0.66
C LYS A 130 2.88 -12.68 -0.25
N THR A 131 3.33 -13.58 -1.12
CA THR A 131 4.40 -13.32 -2.09
C THR A 131 4.03 -12.27 -3.13
N GLU A 132 2.79 -12.29 -3.63
CA GLU A 132 2.26 -11.30 -4.58
C GLU A 132 2.05 -9.93 -3.94
N GLN A 133 1.72 -9.87 -2.64
CA GLN A 133 1.68 -8.61 -1.89
C GLN A 133 3.06 -7.93 -1.86
N ILE A 134 4.13 -8.70 -1.65
CA ILE A 134 5.51 -8.20 -1.67
C ILE A 134 5.85 -7.65 -3.06
N VAL A 135 5.52 -8.41 -4.12
CA VAL A 135 5.72 -8.00 -5.51
C VAL A 135 4.96 -6.71 -5.82
N ALA A 136 3.69 -6.60 -5.41
CA ALA A 136 2.88 -5.41 -5.61
C ALA A 136 3.50 -4.16 -4.95
N SER A 137 3.93 -4.28 -3.69
CA SER A 137 4.64 -3.20 -2.98
C SER A 137 5.88 -2.73 -3.75
N ILE A 138 6.68 -3.66 -4.29
CA ILE A 138 7.90 -3.31 -5.03
C ILE A 138 7.59 -2.68 -6.37
N ARG A 139 6.61 -3.21 -7.12
CA ARG A 139 6.16 -2.62 -8.39
C ARG A 139 5.76 -1.17 -8.20
N HIS A 140 4.98 -0.87 -7.16
CA HIS A 140 4.60 0.52 -6.85
C HIS A 140 5.81 1.40 -6.53
N ASN A 141 6.82 0.87 -5.83
CA ASN A 141 8.04 1.63 -5.52
C ASN A 141 8.92 1.84 -6.76
N ARG A 142 9.08 0.81 -7.59
CA ARG A 142 9.83 0.83 -8.88
C ARG A 142 9.23 1.83 -9.84
N ALA A 143 7.91 1.77 -10.04
CA ALA A 143 7.19 2.69 -10.90
C ALA A 143 7.33 4.16 -10.45
N ARG A 144 7.66 4.41 -9.17
CA ARG A 144 7.89 5.76 -8.61
C ARG A 144 9.38 6.14 -8.54
N GLY A 145 10.28 5.35 -9.11
CA GLY A 145 11.72 5.61 -9.16
C GLY A 145 12.46 5.46 -7.83
N LYS A 146 11.87 4.81 -6.82
CA LYS A 146 12.46 4.66 -5.48
C LYS A 146 13.06 3.28 -5.32
N HIS A 147 14.37 3.17 -5.50
CA HIS A 147 15.10 1.90 -5.45
C HIS A 147 16.31 1.97 -4.53
N GLN A 148 16.26 1.26 -3.42
CA GLN A 148 17.45 0.90 -2.66
C GLN A 148 17.78 -0.56 -2.99
N ILE A 149 18.95 -0.79 -3.61
CA ILE A 149 19.41 -2.09 -4.12
C ILE A 149 19.38 -3.18 -3.02
N ALA A 150 19.73 -2.83 -1.78
CA ALA A 150 19.72 -3.75 -0.65
C ALA A 150 18.33 -4.31 -0.33
N GLU A 151 17.27 -3.52 -0.53
CA GLU A 151 15.88 -3.89 -0.21
C GLU A 151 15.34 -4.92 -1.21
N ILE A 152 15.76 -4.77 -2.46
CA ILE A 152 15.35 -5.66 -3.55
C ILE A 152 16.02 -7.04 -3.40
N SER A 153 17.27 -7.09 -2.92
CA SER A 153 17.98 -8.37 -2.71
C SER A 153 17.24 -9.27 -1.72
N GLU A 154 16.77 -8.72 -0.60
CA GLU A 154 16.05 -9.50 0.41
C GLU A 154 14.72 -10.03 -0.12
N VAL A 155 14.06 -9.27 -0.99
CA VAL A 155 12.84 -9.74 -1.64
C VAL A 155 13.15 -10.85 -2.64
N VAL A 156 14.17 -10.69 -3.49
CA VAL A 156 14.56 -11.71 -4.46
C VAL A 156 14.90 -13.02 -3.75
N LYS A 157 15.56 -12.97 -2.58
CA LYS A 157 15.80 -14.13 -1.72
C LYS A 157 14.51 -14.73 -1.20
N THR A 158 13.62 -13.91 -0.63
CA THR A 158 12.32 -14.35 -0.12
C THR A 158 11.51 -15.06 -1.19
N LEU A 159 11.38 -14.47 -2.39
CA LEU A 159 10.65 -15.07 -3.52
C LEU A 159 11.30 -16.38 -3.98
N SER A 160 12.63 -16.42 -4.07
CA SER A 160 13.36 -17.64 -4.44
C SER A 160 13.17 -18.76 -3.41
N ALA A 161 13.22 -18.43 -2.12
CA ALA A 161 12.95 -19.38 -1.03
C ALA A 161 11.50 -19.91 -1.04
N ASN A 162 10.56 -19.13 -1.57
CA ASN A 162 9.18 -19.54 -1.83
C ASN A 162 8.99 -20.25 -3.19
N GLY A 163 10.08 -20.71 -3.82
CA GLY A 163 10.03 -21.53 -5.03
C GLY A 163 9.86 -20.77 -6.34
N TRP A 164 9.98 -19.44 -6.35
CA TRP A 164 9.88 -18.68 -7.60
C TRP A 164 11.12 -18.86 -8.48
N SER A 165 10.91 -19.15 -9.76
CA SER A 165 12.00 -19.24 -10.74
C SER A 165 12.60 -17.86 -11.02
N SER A 166 13.87 -17.81 -11.44
CA SER A 166 14.52 -16.55 -11.83
C SER A 166 13.72 -15.81 -12.91
N LYS A 167 13.20 -16.54 -13.91
CA LYS A 167 12.35 -15.99 -14.97
C LYS A 167 11.08 -15.33 -14.41
N LYS A 168 10.39 -15.99 -13.48
CA LYS A 168 9.19 -15.43 -12.84
C LYS A 168 9.50 -14.18 -12.04
N ILE A 169 10.65 -14.14 -11.34
CA ILE A 169 11.09 -12.96 -10.58
C ILE A 169 11.42 -11.79 -11.52
N MET A 170 12.13 -12.05 -12.63
CA MET A 170 12.45 -11.05 -13.65
C MET A 170 11.18 -10.39 -14.21
N GLU A 171 10.23 -11.21 -14.67
CA GLU A 171 8.95 -10.74 -15.21
C GLU A 171 8.14 -9.98 -14.14
N ALA A 172 8.14 -10.49 -12.90
CA ALA A 172 7.33 -9.90 -11.86
C ALA A 172 7.88 -8.56 -11.35
N LEU A 173 9.19 -8.41 -11.29
CA LEU A 173 9.84 -7.20 -10.76
C LEU A 173 10.36 -6.26 -11.85
N GLY A 174 10.25 -6.64 -13.13
CA GLY A 174 10.76 -5.85 -14.26
C GLY A 174 12.29 -5.73 -14.25
N MET A 175 12.97 -6.84 -13.94
CA MET A 175 14.43 -6.94 -13.79
C MET A 175 15.05 -7.77 -14.90
N ASP A 176 16.28 -7.43 -15.29
CA ASP A 176 17.06 -8.28 -16.19
C ASP A 176 17.70 -9.47 -15.45
N ALA A 177 18.27 -10.41 -16.22
CA ALA A 177 18.84 -11.63 -15.67
C ALA A 177 20.07 -11.36 -14.78
N ASP A 178 20.88 -10.37 -15.15
CA ASP A 178 22.11 -10.00 -14.43
C ASP A 178 21.79 -9.30 -13.10
N GLU A 179 20.76 -8.44 -13.07
CA GLU A 179 20.21 -7.79 -11.88
C GLU A 179 19.74 -8.86 -10.89
N VAL A 180 18.93 -9.83 -11.35
CA VAL A 180 18.46 -10.93 -10.48
C VAL A 180 19.60 -11.79 -9.97
N LEU A 181 20.58 -12.12 -10.83
CA LEU A 181 21.75 -12.93 -10.43
C LEU A 181 22.59 -12.20 -9.37
N ARG A 182 22.91 -10.92 -9.59
CA ARG A 182 23.65 -10.08 -8.64
C ARG A 182 22.93 -10.01 -7.30
N LEU A 183 21.62 -9.80 -7.31
CA LEU A 183 20.81 -9.68 -6.10
C LEU A 183 20.67 -11.00 -5.32
N LYS A 184 20.66 -12.15 -6.00
CA LYS A 184 20.73 -13.48 -5.37
C LYS A 184 22.07 -13.71 -4.68
N GLN A 185 23.16 -13.28 -5.31
CA GLN A 185 24.52 -13.43 -4.81
C GLN A 185 24.88 -12.39 -3.73
N PHE A 186 24.12 -11.31 -3.63
CA PHE A 186 24.34 -10.24 -2.66
C PHE A 186 24.12 -10.73 -1.21
N LYS A 187 25.14 -11.35 -0.62
CA LYS A 187 25.28 -11.50 0.84
C LYS A 187 25.98 -10.24 1.35
N GLY A 188 25.27 -9.41 2.11
CA GLY A 188 25.89 -8.55 3.14
C GLY A 188 27.00 -7.58 2.70
N LEU A 189 26.98 -7.00 1.50
CA LEU A 189 27.94 -5.92 1.16
C LEU A 189 27.77 -4.67 2.07
N GLY A 190 26.64 -4.54 2.77
CA GLY A 190 26.46 -3.53 3.81
C GLY A 190 27.36 -3.70 5.04
N GLU A 191 27.99 -4.87 5.23
CA GLU A 191 29.01 -5.09 6.27
C GLU A 191 30.42 -4.75 5.76
N LEU A 192 30.71 -5.03 4.47
CA LEU A 192 31.98 -4.66 3.82
C LEU A 192 32.22 -3.14 3.70
N PHE A 193 31.16 -2.34 3.70
CA PHE A 193 31.26 -0.86 3.68
C PHE A 193 30.99 -0.20 5.03
N LYS A 194 30.77 -0.98 6.11
CA LYS A 194 30.66 -0.41 7.46
C LYS A 194 32.03 -0.11 8.08
N ASP A 195 33.08 -0.81 7.64
CA ASP A 195 34.44 -0.69 8.18
C ASP A 195 35.47 -0.13 7.20
N ASN A 196 35.05 0.31 6.00
CA ASN A 196 35.97 1.04 5.12
C ASN A 196 35.91 2.53 5.44
N ASP A 197 36.84 2.96 6.30
CA ASP A 197 37.36 4.32 6.24
C ASP A 197 37.66 4.65 4.79
N TYR A 198 36.97 5.66 4.26
CA TYR A 198 37.29 6.24 2.96
C TYR A 198 38.71 6.78 3.03
N SER A 199 39.71 6.00 2.60
CA SER A 199 40.99 6.58 2.23
C SER A 199 40.76 7.39 0.96
N GLN A 200 40.88 8.71 1.08
CA GLN A 200 40.96 9.57 -0.09
C GLN A 200 42.13 9.10 -0.94
N SER A 201 41.84 8.67 -2.15
CA SER A 201 42.84 8.47 -3.19
C SER A 201 42.32 9.10 -4.47
N TRP A 202 42.53 10.40 -4.59
CA TRP A 202 42.67 11.06 -5.88
C TRP A 202 44.17 11.18 -6.14
N HIS A 203 44.65 10.56 -7.21
CA HIS A 203 45.81 11.01 -7.98
C HIS A 203 45.59 10.64 -9.44
#